data_AF-A0A7S0CBW5-F1
#
_entry.id   AF-A0A7S0CBW5-F1
#
_cell.length_a   1.000
_cell.length_b   1.000
_cell.length_c   1.000
_cell.angle_alpha   90.00
_cell.angle_beta   90.00
_cell.angle_gamma   90.00
#
_symmetry.space_group_name_H-M   'P 1'
#
loop_
_entity.id
_entity.type
_entity.pdbx_description
1 polymer ?
#
loop_
_entity_poly.entity_id
_entity_poly.type
_entity_poly.pdbx_seq_one_letter_code
_entity_poly.pdbx_strand_id
1 'polypeptide(L)'
;MDEKHCNGSLSALEENIGNKGKHSYYYAHSHKATGPKWDGKPQPRLLSKNNSPEDCYNSKTSFDTNNSSITVYSFSDENSKIKIYIPLAVSSADDVILKHDCESFALTATDINFEKKRLAFNKLFGTVEENGKVKVKSDKIIVTFTKKEVKDWPRLGF
;
A
#
# COMPACT_ATOMS: atom_id res chain seq x y z
N MET A 1 36.43 6.00 70.70
CA MET A 1 37.09 6.76 69.62
C MET A 1 36.60 6.18 68.31
N ASP A 2 36.12 7.10 67.49
CA ASP A 2 35.46 7.01 66.19
C ASP A 2 36.25 6.10 65.20
N GLU A 3 35.67 5.48 64.19
CA GLU A 3 34.98 6.09 63.05
C GLU A 3 33.95 5.14 62.41
N LYS A 4 32.73 5.62 62.16
CA LYS A 4 31.76 4.95 61.26
C LYS A 4 31.90 5.55 59.85
N HIS A 5 32.38 4.76 58.90
CA HIS A 5 32.28 5.05 57.48
C HIS A 5 30.81 4.91 57.02
N CYS A 6 30.20 6.00 56.59
CA CYS A 6 28.92 6.00 55.87
C CYS A 6 29.18 5.98 54.36
N ASN A 7 29.12 4.79 53.75
CA ASN A 7 29.04 4.66 52.29
C ASN A 7 27.62 5.07 51.85
N GLY A 8 27.47 6.32 51.42
CA GLY A 8 26.27 6.79 50.73
C GLY A 8 26.22 6.17 49.33
N SER A 9 25.31 5.23 49.12
CA SER A 9 25.01 4.68 47.80
C SER A 9 24.57 5.81 46.87
N LEU A 10 25.40 6.16 45.88
CA LEU A 10 25.04 7.12 44.84
C LEU A 10 23.79 6.64 44.11
N SER A 11 22.91 7.57 43.73
CA SER A 11 21.72 7.21 42.95
C SER A 11 22.13 6.63 41.60
N ALA A 12 21.41 5.61 41.11
CA ALA A 12 21.68 4.98 39.81
C ALA A 12 21.76 6.00 38.66
N LEU A 13 21.11 7.15 38.82
CA LEU A 13 21.12 8.25 37.86
C LEU A 13 22.41 9.10 37.96
N GLU A 14 22.91 9.37 39.17
CA GLU A 14 24.19 10.05 39.38
C GLU A 14 25.37 9.19 38.90
N GLU A 15 25.31 7.87 39.13
CA GLU A 15 26.32 6.93 38.62
C GLU A 15 26.35 6.89 37.09
N ASN A 16 25.17 6.91 36.44
CA ASN A 16 25.08 6.92 34.97
C ASN A 16 25.63 8.22 34.37
N ILE A 17 25.28 9.38 34.97
CA ILE A 17 25.78 10.69 34.54
C ILE A 17 27.29 10.79 34.74
N GLY A 18 27.80 10.32 35.88
CA GLY A 18 29.23 10.27 36.16
C GLY A 18 30.00 9.41 35.14
N ASN A 19 29.57 8.16 34.92
CA ASN A 19 30.28 7.26 34.01
C ASN A 19 30.23 7.71 32.55
N LYS A 20 29.07 8.17 32.05
CA LYS A 20 28.91 8.61 30.65
C LYS A 20 29.47 10.01 30.40
N GLY A 21 29.34 10.91 31.37
CA GLY A 21 29.86 12.28 31.27
C GLY A 21 31.39 12.32 31.26
N LYS A 22 32.03 11.55 32.15
CA LYS A 22 33.50 11.58 32.35
C LYS A 22 34.30 11.00 31.18
N HIS A 23 33.68 10.15 30.36
CA HIS A 23 34.29 9.55 29.16
C HIS A 23 33.60 9.97 27.86
N SER A 24 32.76 11.01 27.90
CA SER A 24 31.99 11.50 26.73
C SER A 24 32.86 11.77 25.51
N TYR A 25 34.06 12.35 25.72
CA TYR A 25 35.05 12.60 24.67
C TYR A 25 35.50 11.31 23.94
N TYR A 26 35.69 10.21 24.67
CA TYR A 26 36.07 8.93 24.07
C TYR A 26 34.89 8.24 23.38
N TYR A 27 33.67 8.39 23.89
CA TYR A 27 32.48 7.83 23.25
C TYR A 27 32.12 8.54 21.94
N ALA A 28 32.27 9.86 21.86
CA ALA A 28 32.00 10.59 20.62
C ALA A 28 32.99 10.23 19.49
N HIS A 29 34.25 9.93 19.82
CA HIS A 29 35.32 9.74 18.84
C HIS A 29 35.75 8.27 18.62
N SER A 30 35.24 7.33 19.42
CA SER A 30 35.52 5.89 19.23
C SER A 30 34.70 5.25 18.09
N HIS A 31 33.61 5.90 17.66
CA HIS A 31 32.80 5.40 16.56
C HIS A 31 33.41 5.80 15.21
N LYS A 32 34.00 4.82 14.52
CA LYS A 32 34.25 4.94 13.07
C LYS A 32 32.91 4.76 12.36
N ALA A 33 32.48 5.77 11.61
CA ALA A 33 31.25 5.67 10.84
C ALA A 33 31.38 4.55 9.79
N THR A 34 30.72 3.41 10.01
CA THR A 34 30.56 2.32 9.02
C THR A 34 29.49 2.70 7.99
N GLY A 35 29.65 3.89 7.40
CA GLY A 35 28.81 4.38 6.32
C GLY A 35 29.41 4.04 4.95
N PRO A 36 28.59 4.03 3.89
CA PRO A 36 29.12 3.90 2.53
C PRO A 36 30.11 5.03 2.26
N LYS A 37 31.32 4.68 1.80
CA LYS A 37 32.33 5.68 1.44
C LYS A 37 31.78 6.53 0.29
N TRP A 38 31.73 7.84 0.50
CA TRP A 38 31.32 8.79 -0.54
C TRP A 38 32.21 8.65 -1.77
N ASP A 39 31.61 8.54 -2.95
CA ASP A 39 32.30 8.30 -4.21
C ASP A 39 32.50 9.57 -5.05
N GLY A 40 32.13 10.74 -4.52
CA GLY A 40 32.35 12.04 -5.15
C GLY A 40 31.37 12.40 -6.26
N LYS A 41 30.36 11.56 -6.56
CA LYS A 41 29.39 11.79 -7.63
C LYS A 41 28.06 12.26 -7.03
N PRO A 42 27.49 13.40 -7.46
CA PRO A 42 26.24 13.93 -6.90
C PRO A 42 24.97 13.21 -7.42
N GLN A 43 25.08 11.94 -7.84
CA GLN A 43 23.98 11.18 -8.43
C GLN A 43 23.35 10.22 -7.41
N PRO A 44 22.01 10.05 -7.39
CA PRO A 44 21.36 9.08 -6.50
C PRO A 44 21.77 7.65 -6.87
N ARG A 45 22.13 6.84 -5.86
CA ARG A 45 22.51 5.42 -6.02
C ARG A 45 21.56 4.49 -5.27
N LEU A 46 21.30 3.34 -5.89
CA LEU A 46 20.57 2.24 -5.29
C LEU A 46 21.48 1.49 -4.30
N LEU A 47 21.14 1.51 -3.01
CA LEU A 47 22.01 1.07 -1.91
C LEU A 47 22.10 -0.47 -1.78
N SER A 48 21.06 -1.20 -2.16
CA SER A 48 21.09 -2.66 -2.37
C SER A 48 19.89 -3.11 -3.22
N LYS A 49 20.04 -4.22 -3.94
CA LYS A 49 18.93 -5.08 -4.38
C LYS A 49 19.02 -6.33 -3.53
N ASN A 50 18.19 -6.42 -2.50
CA ASN A 50 18.04 -7.68 -1.80
C ASN A 50 17.22 -8.58 -2.74
N ASN A 51 17.85 -9.51 -3.45
CA ASN A 51 17.14 -10.72 -3.83
C ASN A 51 16.88 -11.44 -2.51
N SER A 52 15.61 -11.47 -2.09
CA SER A 52 15.22 -12.13 -0.86
C SER A 52 15.70 -13.59 -0.92
N PRO A 53 16.48 -14.07 0.07
CA PRO A 53 16.68 -15.50 0.19
C PRO A 53 15.30 -16.15 0.39
N GLU A 54 15.11 -17.26 -0.30
CA GLU A 54 13.97 -18.15 -0.11
C GLU A 54 14.00 -18.67 1.32
N ASP A 55 13.33 -17.97 2.23
CA ASP A 55 13.06 -18.45 3.57
C ASP A 55 11.56 -18.67 3.74
N CYS A 56 11.30 -19.91 4.10
CA CYS A 56 10.05 -20.54 4.44
C CYS A 56 9.41 -19.90 5.68
N TYR A 57 8.60 -18.87 5.47
CA TYR A 57 7.57 -18.46 6.43
C TYR A 57 6.22 -18.47 5.72
N ASN A 58 5.45 -19.52 5.99
CA ASN A 58 4.01 -19.55 5.81
C ASN A 58 3.37 -18.49 6.72
N SER A 59 3.51 -17.22 6.33
CA SER A 59 2.60 -16.18 6.78
C SER A 59 1.65 -15.95 5.63
N LYS A 60 0.54 -16.70 5.66
CA LYS A 60 -0.67 -16.39 4.88
C LYS A 60 -1.20 -15.03 5.35
N THR A 61 -0.52 -13.97 4.96
CA THR A 61 -1.16 -12.66 4.86
C THR A 61 -2.05 -12.76 3.63
N SER A 62 -3.34 -12.57 3.87
CA SER A 62 -4.43 -12.68 2.90
C SER A 62 -4.37 -11.57 1.84
N PHE A 63 -3.31 -11.56 1.04
CA PHE A 63 -3.23 -10.79 -0.19
C PHE A 63 -3.36 -11.78 -1.34
N ASP A 64 -4.58 -11.89 -1.86
CA ASP A 64 -4.98 -12.56 -3.11
C ASP A 64 -3.81 -12.77 -4.09
N THR A 65 -3.12 -13.90 -3.99
CA THR A 65 -1.82 -14.10 -4.66
C THR A 65 -1.96 -14.45 -6.15
N ASN A 66 -3.17 -14.49 -6.70
CA ASN A 66 -3.41 -14.82 -8.11
C ASN A 66 -4.29 -13.80 -8.84
N ASN A 67 -4.51 -12.61 -8.28
CA ASN A 67 -5.34 -11.59 -8.92
C ASN A 67 -4.47 -10.65 -9.76
N SER A 68 -4.49 -10.84 -11.08
CA SER A 68 -3.89 -9.91 -12.03
C SER A 68 -4.66 -8.58 -11.99
N SER A 69 -3.96 -7.44 -12.01
CA SER A 69 -4.62 -6.14 -12.04
C SER A 69 -5.17 -5.84 -13.44
N ILE A 70 -6.38 -5.29 -13.51
CA ILE A 70 -6.97 -4.81 -14.76
C ILE A 70 -6.40 -3.41 -15.03
N THR A 71 -5.50 -3.32 -16.00
CA THR A 71 -4.88 -2.04 -16.40
C THR A 71 -5.60 -1.38 -17.57
N VAL A 72 -6.25 -2.18 -18.43
CA VAL A 72 -6.95 -1.70 -19.62
C VAL A 72 -8.44 -1.57 -19.30
N TYR A 73 -8.92 -0.33 -19.30
CA TYR A 73 -10.34 0.00 -19.22
C TYR A 73 -10.57 1.34 -19.91
N SER A 74 -11.82 1.64 -20.22
CA SER A 74 -12.26 2.96 -20.68
C SER A 74 -13.52 3.34 -19.94
N PHE A 75 -13.83 4.63 -19.86
CA PHE A 75 -15.06 5.09 -19.24
C PHE A 75 -15.72 6.16 -20.09
N SER A 76 -17.04 6.23 -19.99
CA SER A 76 -17.87 7.26 -20.59
C SER A 76 -18.60 7.98 -19.48
N ASP A 77 -18.48 9.30 -19.48
CA ASP A 77 -19.22 10.17 -18.60
C ASP A 77 -20.50 10.62 -19.29
N GLU A 78 -21.64 10.35 -18.67
CA GLU A 78 -22.95 10.86 -19.04
C GLU A 78 -23.40 11.78 -17.90
N ASN A 79 -24.25 12.78 -18.17
CA ASN A 79 -24.59 13.80 -17.17
C ASN A 79 -24.99 13.19 -15.81
N SER A 80 -25.78 12.10 -15.81
CA SER A 80 -26.27 11.44 -14.60
C SER A 80 -25.66 10.05 -14.33
N LYS A 81 -24.86 9.50 -15.24
CA LYS A 81 -24.39 8.11 -15.18
C LYS A 81 -22.95 8.01 -15.65
N ILE A 82 -22.20 7.10 -15.06
CA ILE A 82 -20.86 6.76 -15.52
C ILE A 82 -20.82 5.29 -15.94
N LYS A 83 -20.29 5.04 -17.13
CA LYS A 83 -20.15 3.70 -17.70
C LYS A 83 -18.67 3.36 -17.82
N ILE A 84 -18.28 2.21 -17.30
CA ILE A 84 -16.92 1.70 -17.34
C ILE A 84 -16.93 0.46 -18.23
N TYR A 85 -16.12 0.47 -19.26
CA TYR A 85 -15.96 -0.60 -20.22
C TYR A 85 -14.63 -1.29 -19.99
N ILE A 86 -14.69 -2.59 -19.72
CA ILE A 86 -13.53 -3.41 -19.42
C ILE A 86 -13.46 -4.48 -20.51
N PRO A 87 -12.49 -4.43 -21.45
CA PRO A 87 -12.34 -5.41 -22.52
C PRO A 87 -11.78 -6.72 -21.94
N LEU A 88 -12.65 -7.47 -21.27
CA LEU A 88 -12.35 -8.76 -20.68
C LEU A 88 -13.44 -9.75 -21.10
N ALA A 89 -13.03 -10.82 -21.76
CA ALA A 89 -13.90 -11.94 -22.07
C ALA A 89 -14.09 -12.79 -20.81
N VAL A 90 -15.33 -13.06 -20.44
CA VAL A 90 -15.66 -13.90 -19.28
C VAL A 90 -16.61 -15.00 -19.71
N SER A 91 -16.45 -16.18 -19.11
CA SER A 91 -17.23 -17.37 -19.46
C SER A 91 -18.68 -17.25 -18.98
N SER A 92 -18.89 -16.73 -17.78
CA SER A 92 -20.19 -16.66 -17.12
C SER A 92 -20.38 -15.36 -16.34
N ALA A 93 -21.63 -14.93 -16.18
CA ALA A 93 -21.96 -13.75 -15.37
C ALA A 93 -21.74 -13.98 -13.86
N ASP A 94 -21.77 -15.24 -13.42
CA ASP A 94 -21.60 -15.63 -12.01
C ASP A 94 -20.17 -15.42 -11.50
N ASP A 95 -19.20 -15.35 -12.41
CA ASP A 95 -17.78 -15.15 -12.09
C ASP A 95 -17.41 -13.66 -11.88
N VAL A 96 -18.38 -12.76 -11.98
CA VAL A 96 -18.18 -11.32 -11.88
C VAL A 96 -18.76 -10.80 -10.57
N ILE A 97 -17.87 -10.46 -9.64
CA ILE A 97 -18.22 -9.91 -8.32
C ILE A 97 -17.94 -8.41 -8.34
N LEU A 98 -18.99 -7.61 -8.23
CA LEU A 98 -18.89 -6.17 -7.98
C LEU A 98 -19.16 -5.89 -6.51
N LYS A 99 -18.19 -5.26 -5.85
CA LYS A 99 -18.35 -4.63 -4.54
C LYS A 99 -18.20 -3.13 -4.74
N HIS A 100 -19.23 -2.35 -4.46
CA HIS A 100 -19.16 -0.90 -4.56
C HIS A 100 -19.66 -0.27 -3.28
N ASP A 101 -19.15 0.92 -3.04
CA ASP A 101 -19.47 1.80 -1.93
C ASP A 101 -19.82 3.18 -2.51
N CYS A 102 -20.10 4.16 -1.65
CA CYS A 102 -20.50 5.50 -2.09
C CYS A 102 -19.39 6.23 -2.86
N GLU A 103 -18.12 5.93 -2.55
CA GLU A 103 -16.94 6.59 -3.14
C GLU A 103 -15.86 5.61 -3.61
N SER A 104 -16.11 4.30 -3.53
CA SER A 104 -15.12 3.29 -3.92
C SER A 104 -15.80 2.14 -4.66
N PHE A 105 -15.04 1.42 -5.48
CA PHE A 105 -15.54 0.15 -6.01
C PHE A 105 -14.40 -0.82 -6.32
N ALA A 106 -14.72 -2.10 -6.28
CA ALA A 106 -13.87 -3.21 -6.62
C ALA A 106 -14.67 -4.22 -7.45
N LEU A 107 -14.23 -4.44 -8.68
CA LEU A 107 -14.70 -5.49 -9.56
C LEU A 107 -13.66 -6.61 -9.58
N THR A 108 -14.09 -7.84 -9.32
CA THR A 108 -13.30 -9.04 -9.51
C THR A 108 -14.00 -9.91 -10.56
N ALA A 109 -13.29 -10.31 -11.59
CA ALA A 109 -13.80 -11.14 -12.67
C ALA A 109 -12.82 -12.27 -12.99
N THR A 110 -13.34 -13.46 -13.29
CA THR A 110 -12.51 -14.58 -13.76
C THR A 110 -12.54 -14.64 -15.29
N ASP A 111 -11.36 -14.62 -15.90
CA ASP A 111 -11.17 -14.72 -17.35
C ASP A 111 -11.40 -16.17 -17.85
N ILE A 112 -11.53 -16.36 -19.17
CA ILE A 112 -11.60 -17.68 -19.81
C ILE A 112 -10.39 -18.58 -19.50
N ASN A 113 -9.25 -17.96 -19.19
CA ASN A 113 -8.02 -18.65 -18.79
C ASN A 113 -8.01 -19.06 -17.30
N PHE A 114 -9.13 -18.91 -16.59
CA PHE A 114 -9.25 -19.10 -15.14
C PHE A 114 -8.36 -18.16 -14.30
N GLU A 115 -7.86 -17.09 -14.91
CA GLU A 115 -7.13 -16.04 -14.22
C GLU A 115 -8.12 -15.07 -13.58
N LYS A 116 -7.95 -14.85 -12.27
CA LYS A 116 -8.73 -13.83 -11.57
C LYS A 116 -8.12 -12.47 -11.87
N LYS A 117 -8.97 -11.54 -12.30
CA LYS A 117 -8.59 -10.16 -12.59
C LYS A 117 -9.38 -9.21 -11.72
N ARG A 118 -8.69 -8.21 -11.16
CA ARG A 118 -9.31 -7.23 -10.25
C ARG A 118 -9.09 -5.80 -10.74
N LEU A 119 -10.18 -5.04 -10.80
CA LEU A 119 -10.18 -3.59 -10.99
C LEU A 119 -10.73 -2.95 -9.72
N ALA A 120 -9.91 -2.18 -9.00
CA ALA A 120 -10.36 -1.51 -7.79
C ALA A 120 -9.92 -0.06 -7.75
N PHE A 121 -10.81 0.81 -7.30
CA PHE A 121 -10.55 2.22 -7.04
C PHE A 121 -10.94 2.52 -5.60
N ASN A 122 -9.95 2.96 -4.82
CA ASN A 122 -10.14 3.33 -3.43
C ASN A 122 -10.96 4.61 -3.28
N LYS A 123 -10.82 5.52 -4.25
CA LYS A 123 -11.52 6.81 -4.27
C LYS A 123 -11.93 7.17 -5.69
N LEU A 124 -13.23 7.25 -5.91
CA LEU A 124 -13.87 7.77 -7.11
C LEU A 124 -13.81 9.30 -7.13
N PHE A 125 -14.01 9.88 -8.31
CA PHE A 125 -13.97 11.34 -8.46
C PHE A 125 -15.13 12.05 -7.73
N GLY A 126 -16.27 11.39 -7.59
CA GLY A 126 -17.42 11.87 -6.84
C GLY A 126 -18.25 10.74 -6.26
N THR A 127 -19.32 11.10 -5.56
CA THR A 127 -20.21 10.15 -4.90
C THR A 127 -21.17 9.50 -5.90
N VAL A 128 -21.26 8.18 -5.86
CA VAL A 128 -22.22 7.38 -6.64
C VAL A 128 -23.33 6.85 -5.75
N GLU A 129 -24.47 6.55 -6.35
CA GLU A 129 -25.54 5.84 -5.67
C GLU A 129 -25.21 4.36 -5.46
N GLU A 130 -25.85 3.74 -4.47
CA GLU A 130 -25.70 2.31 -4.16
C GLU A 130 -26.25 1.37 -5.28
N ASN A 131 -26.83 1.91 -6.35
CA ASN A 131 -27.44 1.13 -7.44
C ASN A 131 -26.48 0.93 -8.63
N GLY A 132 -25.36 0.24 -8.40
CA GLY A 132 -24.44 -0.19 -9.46
C GLY A 132 -25.04 -1.30 -10.34
N LYS A 133 -25.01 -1.15 -11.65
CA LYS A 133 -25.47 -2.17 -12.62
C LYS A 133 -24.29 -2.76 -13.37
N VAL A 134 -24.17 -4.08 -13.38
CA VAL A 134 -23.17 -4.80 -14.19
C VAL A 134 -23.86 -5.48 -15.35
N LYS A 135 -23.34 -5.27 -16.56
CA LYS A 135 -23.73 -6.02 -17.76
C LYS A 135 -22.51 -6.75 -18.29
N VAL A 136 -22.61 -8.06 -18.33
CA VAL A 136 -21.58 -8.92 -18.89
C VAL A 136 -21.92 -9.19 -20.36
N LYS A 137 -20.94 -8.99 -21.24
CA LYS A 137 -20.97 -9.40 -22.64
C LYS A 137 -19.82 -10.37 -22.90
N SER A 138 -19.88 -11.08 -24.03
CA SER A 138 -18.82 -12.01 -24.43
C SER A 138 -17.45 -11.34 -24.63
N ASP A 139 -17.43 -10.07 -25.05
CA ASP A 139 -16.22 -9.30 -25.34
C ASP A 139 -15.78 -8.37 -24.20
N LYS A 140 -16.72 -7.96 -23.34
CA LYS A 140 -16.48 -6.91 -22.34
C LYS A 140 -17.46 -6.94 -21.18
N ILE A 141 -17.01 -6.38 -20.08
CA ILE A 141 -17.85 -6.07 -18.91
C ILE A 141 -18.16 -4.57 -18.92
N ILE A 142 -19.43 -4.25 -18.70
CA ILE A 142 -19.90 -2.86 -18.61
C ILE A 142 -20.45 -2.64 -17.20
N VAL A 143 -19.77 -1.80 -16.43
CA VAL A 143 -20.25 -1.35 -15.11
C VAL A 143 -20.88 0.03 -15.27
N THR A 144 -22.11 0.20 -14.79
CA THR A 144 -22.82 1.48 -14.83
C THR A 144 -23.15 1.93 -13.42
N PHE A 145 -22.70 3.12 -13.06
CA PHE A 145 -23.08 3.77 -11.81
C PHE A 145 -23.94 5.00 -12.08
N THR A 146 -24.89 5.28 -11.19
CA THR A 146 -25.64 6.54 -11.20
C THR A 146 -24.92 7.53 -10.30
N LYS A 147 -24.69 8.76 -10.78
CA LYS A 147 -24.05 9.80 -9.98
C LYS A 147 -25.06 10.38 -9.01
N LYS A 148 -24.65 10.62 -7.76
CA LYS A 148 -25.49 11.34 -6.78
C LYS A 148 -25.59 12.83 -7.11
N GLU A 149 -24.51 13.40 -7.64
CA GLU A 149 -24.43 14.79 -8.08
C GLU A 149 -24.13 14.84 -9.58
N VAL A 150 -24.84 15.69 -10.31
CA VAL A 150 -24.61 15.95 -11.74
C VAL A 150 -23.36 16.82 -11.88
N LYS A 151 -22.20 16.17 -11.79
CA LYS A 151 -20.88 16.76 -11.95
C LYS A 151 -20.12 16.04 -13.05
N ASP A 152 -19.34 16.77 -13.84
CA ASP A 152 -18.48 16.19 -14.87
C ASP A 152 -17.27 15.49 -14.24
N TRP A 153 -16.95 14.29 -14.72
CA TRP A 153 -15.84 13.48 -14.21
C TRP A 153 -14.69 13.47 -15.22
N PRO A 154 -13.63 14.27 -15.02
CA PRO A 154 -12.48 14.29 -15.92
C PRO A 154 -11.64 13.01 -15.83
N ARG A 155 -11.77 12.27 -14.73
CA ARG A 155 -11.12 10.97 -14.48
C ARG A 155 -12.00 10.12 -13.58
N LEU A 156 -11.74 8.81 -13.56
CA LEU A 156 -12.56 7.86 -12.79
C LEU A 156 -12.26 7.87 -11.29
N GLY A 157 -10.97 7.93 -10.93
CA GLY A 157 -10.51 7.87 -9.54
C GLY A 157 -9.24 8.68 -9.30
N PHE A 158 -8.85 8.75 -8.03
CA PHE A 158 -7.65 9.44 -7.54
C PHE A 158 -6.49 8.48 -7.26
#